data_AF-A0A527YQJ3-F1
#
_entry.id   AF-A0A527YQJ3-F1
#
_cell.length_a   1.000
_cell.length_b   1.000
_cell.length_c   1.000
_cell.angle_alpha   90.00
_cell.angle_beta   90.00
_cell.angle_gamma   90.00
#
_symmetry.space_group_name_H-M   'P 1'
#
loop_
_entity.id
_entity.type
_entity.pdbx_description
1 polymer ?
#
loop_
_entity_poly.entity_id
_entity_poly.type
_entity_poly.pdbx_seq_one_letter_code
_entity_poly.pdbx_strand_id
1 'polypeptide(L)'
;SCARALKRLDRDLAVTLIEPEAAYLACPFSNAVVAGLRGIEAQTFSYDQFGRYDPFGDIALIRKRAVAVDAERRRVRLEDGTEIGYTRLVLAPGVDLRFDALPGYD
;
A
#
# COMPACT_ATOMS: atom_id res chain seq x y z
N SER A 1 -0.65 -7.96 -2.98
CA SER A 1 -0.93 -8.93 -4.07
C SER A 1 -0.16 -8.66 -5.36
N CYS A 2 -0.32 -7.50 -6.00
CA CYS A 2 0.33 -7.19 -7.29
C CYS A 2 1.87 -7.28 -7.23
N ALA A 3 2.52 -6.65 -6.25
CA ALA A 3 3.97 -6.68 -6.10
C ALA A 3 4.53 -8.13 -6.04
N ARG A 4 3.92 -9.00 -5.22
CA ARG A 4 4.28 -10.43 -5.14
C ARG A 4 4.01 -11.17 -6.45
N ALA A 5 2.91 -10.86 -7.13
CA ALA A 5 2.58 -11.47 -8.42
C ALA A 5 3.61 -11.09 -9.50
N LEU A 6 4.09 -9.84 -9.53
CA LEU A 6 5.16 -9.41 -10.42
C LEU A 6 6.45 -10.19 -10.15
N LYS A 7 6.86 -10.30 -8.89
CA LYS A 7 8.03 -11.12 -8.50
C LYS A 7 7.89 -12.60 -8.86
N ARG A 8 6.67 -13.14 -8.76
CA ARG A 8 6.39 -14.53 -9.15
C ARG A 8 6.47 -14.74 -10.67
N LEU A 9 6.08 -13.74 -11.46
CA LEU A 9 6.16 -13.80 -12.92
C LEU A 9 7.60 -13.64 -13.40
N ASP A 10 8.34 -12.73 -12.78
CA ASP A 10 9.73 -12.46 -13.10
C ASP A 10 10.45 -11.94 -11.84
N ARG A 11 11.43 -12.74 -11.37
CA ARG A 11 12.16 -12.48 -10.12
C ARG A 11 13.14 -11.32 -10.27
N ASP A 12 13.56 -11.02 -11.49
CA ASP A 12 14.57 -10.00 -11.81
C ASP A 12 13.97 -8.58 -11.84
N LEU A 13 12.65 -8.45 -11.85
CA LEU A 13 11.98 -7.14 -11.76
C LEU A 13 12.35 -6.43 -10.45
N ALA A 14 12.90 -5.22 -10.54
CA ALA A 14 13.02 -4.32 -9.41
C ALA A 14 11.63 -3.80 -9.02
N VAL A 15 11.05 -4.34 -7.94
CA VAL A 15 9.71 -3.97 -7.46
C VAL A 15 9.84 -3.16 -6.19
N THR A 16 9.27 -1.96 -6.20
CA THR A 16 9.13 -1.10 -5.03
C THR A 16 7.65 -0.93 -4.70
N LEU A 17 7.28 -1.20 -3.45
CA LEU A 17 5.98 -0.87 -2.87
C LEU A 17 6.13 0.39 -2.00
N ILE A 18 5.30 1.41 -2.27
CA ILE A 18 5.22 2.64 -1.47
C ILE A 18 3.93 2.55 -0.67
N GLU A 19 4.04 2.46 0.65
CA GLU A 19 2.92 2.28 1.59
C GLU A 19 3.30 2.93 2.93
N PRO A 20 2.62 4.01 3.36
CA PRO A 20 2.97 4.71 4.59
C PRO A 20 2.78 3.86 5.85
N GLU A 21 1.76 3.01 5.90
CA GLU A 21 1.36 2.33 7.12
C GLU A 21 2.26 1.13 7.45
N ALA A 22 2.44 0.89 8.75
CA ALA A 22 3.27 -0.22 9.22
C ALA A 22 2.61 -1.59 9.00
N ALA A 23 1.29 -1.62 8.99
CA ALA A 23 0.47 -2.80 8.81
C ALA A 23 -0.77 -2.48 7.99
N TYR A 24 -1.27 -3.47 7.27
CA TYR A 24 -2.57 -3.39 6.61
C TYR A 24 -3.67 -3.83 7.59
N LEU A 25 -4.66 -2.96 7.81
CA LEU A 25 -5.87 -3.28 8.57
C LEU A 25 -7.00 -3.65 7.59
N ALA A 26 -7.43 -4.91 7.63
CA ALA A 26 -8.45 -5.40 6.70
C ALA A 26 -9.85 -4.91 7.07
N CYS A 27 -10.48 -4.20 6.12
CA CYS A 27 -11.90 -3.86 6.20
C CYS A 27 -12.82 -5.11 6.10
N PRO A 28 -12.58 -6.11 5.24
CA PRO A 28 -13.36 -7.35 5.28
C PRO A 28 -13.29 -8.02 6.65
N PHE A 29 -14.42 -8.40 7.24
CA PHE A 29 -14.59 -8.88 8.63
C PHE A 29 -14.43 -7.81 9.74
N SER A 30 -14.28 -6.53 9.43
CA SER A 30 -14.26 -5.46 10.44
C SER A 30 -15.55 -5.40 11.28
N ASN A 31 -16.71 -5.72 10.69
CA ASN A 31 -17.98 -5.81 11.42
C ASN A 31 -17.93 -6.82 12.58
N ALA A 32 -17.18 -7.92 12.44
CA ALA A 32 -17.01 -8.88 13.53
C ALA A 32 -16.18 -8.30 14.68
N VAL A 33 -15.25 -7.39 14.38
CA VAL A 33 -14.52 -6.64 15.41
C VAL A 33 -15.43 -5.65 16.11
N VAL A 34 -16.20 -4.87 15.37
CA VAL A 34 -17.18 -3.91 15.93
C VAL A 34 -18.20 -4.61 16.82
N ALA A 35 -18.64 -5.82 16.44
CA ALA A 35 -19.56 -6.64 17.23
C ALA A 35 -18.91 -7.38 18.42
N GLY A 36 -17.59 -7.24 18.64
CA GLY A 36 -16.86 -7.91 19.72
C GLY A 36 -16.62 -9.41 19.51
N LEU A 37 -16.87 -9.93 18.31
CA LEU A 37 -16.73 -11.36 17.96
C LEU A 37 -15.30 -11.72 17.49
N ARG A 38 -14.45 -10.71 17.25
CA ARG A 38 -13.09 -10.87 16.74
C ARG A 38 -12.18 -9.78 17.30
N GLY A 39 -10.95 -10.12 17.65
CA GLY A 39 -9.93 -9.14 18.01
C GLY A 39 -9.43 -8.35 16.80
N ILE A 40 -9.01 -7.10 17.00
CA ILE A 40 -8.46 -6.24 15.95
C ILE A 40 -7.13 -6.78 15.39
N GLU A 41 -6.40 -7.53 16.20
CA GLU A 41 -5.13 -8.18 15.85
C GLU A 41 -5.35 -9.18 14.71
N ALA A 42 -6.48 -9.87 14.72
CA ALA A 42 -6.83 -10.84 13.67
C ALA A 42 -7.19 -10.16 12.32
N GLN A 43 -7.31 -8.83 12.31
CA GLN A 43 -7.51 -8.00 11.11
C GLN A 43 -6.25 -7.23 10.71
N THR A 44 -5.18 -7.32 11.49
CA THR A 44 -3.97 -6.52 11.32
C THR A 44 -2.86 -7.39 10.74
N PHE A 45 -2.33 -6.98 9.58
CA PHE A 45 -1.33 -7.74 8.84
C PHE A 45 -0.07 -6.89 8.69
N SER A 46 0.99 -7.22 9.43
CA SER A 46 2.25 -6.46 9.40
C SER A 46 2.98 -6.64 8.07
N TYR A 47 3.67 -5.57 7.63
CA TYR A 47 4.61 -5.61 6.52
C TYR A 47 6.04 -6.00 6.94
N ASP A 48 6.32 -6.28 8.21
CA ASP A 48 7.71 -6.53 8.67
C ASP A 48 8.34 -7.77 8.03
N GLN A 49 7.53 -8.77 7.65
CA GLN A 49 7.97 -9.94 6.88
C GLN A 49 7.82 -9.73 5.36
N PHE A 50 7.18 -8.64 4.95
CA PHE A 50 6.95 -8.31 3.55
C PHE A 50 8.17 -7.63 2.96
N GLY A 51 8.81 -8.25 1.98
CA GLY A 51 9.99 -7.69 1.31
C GLY A 51 11.17 -8.64 1.36
N ARG A 52 11.90 -8.70 2.48
CA ARG A 52 13.20 -9.40 2.60
C ARG A 52 13.17 -10.93 2.55
N TYR A 53 11.99 -11.53 2.65
CA TYR A 53 11.83 -12.99 2.69
C TYR A 53 10.62 -13.45 1.88
N ASP A 54 10.19 -12.65 0.90
CA ASP A 54 9.12 -13.10 0.03
C ASP A 54 9.62 -14.30 -0.79
N PRO A 55 8.87 -15.42 -0.84
CA PRO A 55 9.32 -16.65 -1.52
C PRO A 55 9.62 -16.44 -3.01
N PHE A 56 9.10 -15.37 -3.62
CA PHE A 56 9.31 -15.07 -5.03
C PHE A 56 10.42 -14.04 -5.28
N GLY A 57 10.99 -13.45 -4.23
CA GLY A 57 12.12 -12.52 -4.29
C GLY A 57 11.83 -11.15 -3.67
N ASP A 58 12.89 -10.38 -3.42
CA ASP A 58 12.81 -9.19 -2.58
C ASP A 58 11.97 -8.06 -3.16
N ILE A 59 11.03 -7.55 -2.36
CA ILE A 59 10.26 -6.33 -2.67
C ILE A 59 10.77 -5.20 -1.79
N ALA A 60 11.23 -4.10 -2.39
CA ALA A 60 11.62 -2.91 -1.64
C ALA A 60 10.36 -2.23 -1.09
N LEU A 61 10.34 -1.95 0.22
CA LEU A 61 9.24 -1.24 0.87
C LEU A 61 9.68 0.16 1.26
N ILE A 62 8.94 1.17 0.81
CA ILE A 62 9.12 2.56 1.21
C ILE A 62 7.94 2.96 2.09
N ARG A 63 8.21 3.14 3.39
CA ARG A 63 7.23 3.58 4.40
C ARG A 63 7.01 5.10 4.38
N LYS A 64 6.44 5.59 3.28
CA LYS A 64 6.11 7.00 3.06
C LYS A 64 4.86 7.13 2.21
N ARG A 65 4.18 8.26 2.32
CA ARG A 65 3.05 8.60 1.46
C ARG A 65 3.53 9.11 0.10
N ALA A 66 2.97 8.58 -0.99
CA ALA A 66 3.07 9.20 -2.30
C ALA A 66 2.09 10.38 -2.39
N VAL A 67 2.57 11.54 -2.86
CA VAL A 67 1.79 12.79 -2.91
C VAL A 67 1.60 13.34 -4.32
N ALA A 68 2.39 12.89 -5.31
CA ALA A 68 2.18 13.24 -6.70
C ALA A 68 2.77 12.20 -7.65
N VAL A 69 2.24 12.15 -8.87
CA VAL A 69 2.81 11.39 -10.00
C VAL A 69 3.12 12.37 -11.13
N ASP A 70 4.39 12.47 -11.50
CA ASP A 70 4.83 13.13 -12.74
C ASP A 70 4.90 12.06 -13.83
N ALA A 71 3.85 12.00 -14.66
CA ALA A 71 3.74 11.00 -15.72
C ALA A 71 4.70 11.27 -16.89
N GLU A 72 5.06 12.52 -17.14
CA GLU A 72 5.98 12.92 -18.21
C GLU A 72 7.40 12.47 -17.89
N ARG A 73 7.87 12.76 -16.67
CA ARG A 73 9.19 12.35 -16.17
C ARG A 73 9.22 10.92 -15.63
N ARG A 74 8.06 10.27 -15.50
CA ARG A 74 7.85 8.94 -14.91
C ARG A 74 8.42 8.84 -13.49
N ARG A 75 7.98 9.75 -12.61
CA ARG A 75 8.37 9.81 -11.21
C ARG A 75 7.17 9.87 -10.27
N VAL A 76 7.31 9.26 -9.10
CA VAL A 76 6.41 9.44 -7.96
C VAL A 76 7.11 10.32 -6.95
N ARG A 77 6.46 11.40 -6.52
CA ARG A 77 6.95 12.26 -5.44
C ARG A 77 6.36 11.81 -4.11
N LEU A 78 7.21 11.69 -3.11
CA LEU A 78 6.83 11.32 -1.74
C LEU A 78 6.59 12.57 -0.89
N GLU A 79 5.95 12.40 0.26
CA GLU A 79 5.61 13.49 1.18
C GLU A 79 6.83 14.27 1.71
N ASP A 80 8.02 13.66 1.70
CA ASP A 80 9.28 14.30 2.09
C ASP A 80 10.03 14.98 0.94
N GLY A 81 9.43 15.02 -0.25
CA GLY A 81 10.03 15.59 -1.46
C GLY A 81 10.92 14.63 -2.24
N THR A 82 11.17 13.40 -1.75
CA THR A 82 11.92 12.38 -2.49
C THR A 82 11.18 12.01 -3.78
N GLU A 83 11.92 11.81 -4.87
CA GLU A 83 11.36 11.34 -6.14
C GLU A 83 11.83 9.93 -6.49
N ILE A 84 10.87 9.03 -6.75
CA ILE A 84 11.12 7.65 -7.14
C ILE A 84 10.80 7.49 -8.63
N GLY A 85 11.81 7.16 -9.43
CA GLY A 85 11.62 6.87 -10.86
C GLY A 85 10.98 5.51 -11.11
N TYR A 86 10.21 5.38 -12.19
CA TYR A 86 9.59 4.10 -12.58
C TYR A 86 9.61 3.85 -14.10
N THR A 87 9.63 2.58 -14.48
CA THR A 87 9.39 2.15 -15.88
C THR A 87 7.90 1.86 -16.12
N ARG A 88 7.21 1.35 -15.11
CA ARG A 88 5.76 1.13 -15.05
C ARG A 88 5.30 1.46 -13.64
N LEU A 89 4.10 2.05 -13.54
CA LEU A 89 3.48 2.41 -12.27
C LEU A 89 2.15 1.67 -12.14
N VAL A 90 1.94 1.01 -11.01
CA VAL A 90 0.65 0.44 -10.63
C VAL A 90 0.08 1.29 -9.50
N LEU A 91 -1.11 1.87 -9.71
CA LEU A 91 -1.82 2.64 -8.71
C LEU A 91 -2.90 1.77 -8.08
N ALA A 92 -2.85 1.61 -6.75
CA ALA A 92 -3.87 0.92 -5.97
C ALA A 92 -4.16 1.65 -4.63
N PRO A 93 -4.53 2.95 -4.65
CA PRO A 93 -4.66 3.77 -3.44
C PRO A 93 -5.92 3.51 -2.61
N GLY A 94 -6.84 2.66 -3.08
CA GLY A 94 -8.12 2.42 -2.42
C GLY A 94 -9.16 3.49 -2.74
N VAL A 95 -9.98 3.84 -1.74
CA VAL A 95 -11.06 4.81 -1.85
C VAL A 95 -10.73 6.05 -1.03
N ASP A 96 -11.28 7.19 -1.45
CA ASP A 96 -11.31 8.40 -0.63
C ASP A 96 -12.75 8.64 -0.16
N LEU A 97 -12.90 9.15 1.06
CA LEU A 97 -14.19 9.41 1.67
C LEU A 97 -14.57 10.86 1.46
N ARG A 98 -15.70 11.09 0.79
CA ARG A 98 -16.28 12.43 0.63
C ARG A 98 -17.04 12.85 1.87
N PHE A 99 -16.31 13.32 2.87
CA PHE A 99 -16.87 13.84 4.11
C PHE A 99 -17.76 15.08 3.87
N ASP A 100 -17.49 15.86 2.84
CA ASP A 100 -18.28 17.03 2.44
C ASP A 100 -19.62 16.71 1.74
N ALA A 101 -19.91 15.44 1.45
CA ALA A 101 -21.08 15.06 0.65
C ALA A 101 -22.40 15.16 1.42
N LEU A 102 -22.36 15.16 2.75
CA LEU A 102 -23.52 15.22 3.63
C LEU A 102 -23.35 16.38 4.62
N PRO A 103 -24.35 17.26 4.78
CA PRO A 103 -24.27 18.34 5.76
C PRO A 103 -23.98 17.84 7.18
N GLY A 104 -22.97 18.42 7.84
CA GLY A 104 -22.58 18.08 9.21
C GLY A 104 -21.63 16.89 9.35
N TYR A 105 -20.97 16.49 8.26
CA TYR A 105 -19.97 15.41 8.23
C TYR A 105 -18.56 15.92 7.89
N ASP A 106 -18.37 17.25 7.84
CA ASP A 106 -17.13 18.00 7.61
C ASP A 106 -16.44 18.47 8.91
#